data_AF-A0A7M2RLN0-F1
#
_entry.id   AF-A0A7M2RLN0-F1
#
_cell.length_a   1.000
_cell.length_b   1.000
_cell.length_c   1.000
_cell.angle_alpha   90.00
_cell.angle_beta   90.00
_cell.angle_gamma   90.00
#
_symmetry.space_group_name_H-M   'P 1'
#
loop_
_entity.id
_entity.type
_entity.pdbx_description
1 polymer ?
#
loop_
_entity_poly.entity_id
_entity_poly.type
_entity_poly.pdbx_seq_one_letter_code
_entity_poly.pdbx_strand_id
1 'polypeptide(L)' 'MPRLANAQKLLDGKVVLITGGSGGIGFAMAKAFLDSGAKVIISGTNEGKLRNCVEQLGGDSFRETVKPLALHSV' A
#
# COMPACT_ATOMS: atom_id res chain seq x y z
N MET A 1 -2.86 15.05 27.33
CA MET A 1 -2.23 15.30 26.01
C MET A 1 -1.89 13.96 25.39
N PRO A 2 -2.34 13.64 24.16
CA PRO A 2 -1.94 12.40 23.51
C PRO A 2 -0.46 12.50 23.16
N ARG A 3 0.32 11.49 23.57
CA ARG A 3 1.75 11.38 23.26
C ARG A 3 1.85 11.14 21.74
N LEU A 4 2.48 12.05 21.01
CA LEU A 4 2.78 11.82 19.59
C LEU A 4 3.76 10.65 19.55
N ALA A 5 3.29 9.48 19.09
CA ALA A 5 4.18 8.38 18.74
C ALA A 5 5.25 8.89 17.76
N ASN A 6 6.46 8.34 17.80
CA ASN A 6 7.52 8.69 16.85
C ASN A 6 6.94 8.74 15.44
N ALA A 7 6.95 9.92 14.81
CA ALA A 7 6.18 10.21 13.60
C ALA A 7 6.53 9.26 12.43
N GLN A 8 7.74 8.70 12.44
CA GLN A 8 8.26 7.74 11.47
C GLN A 8 7.59 6.35 11.54
N LYS A 9 6.82 6.04 12.59
CA LYS A 9 6.15 4.74 12.78
C LYS A 9 4.71 4.88 13.25
N LEU A 10 4.06 5.98 12.91
CA LEU A 10 2.70 6.29 13.35
C LEU A 10 1.71 5.14 13.05
N LEU A 11 1.95 4.38 11.99
CA LEU A 11 1.04 3.34 11.49
C LEU A 11 1.66 1.94 11.55
N ASP A 12 2.67 1.74 12.39
CA ASP A 12 3.28 0.43 12.60
C ASP A 12 2.22 -0.62 13.00
N GLY A 13 2.29 -1.78 12.37
CA GLY A 13 1.33 -2.88 12.55
C GLY A 13 -0.06 -2.66 11.93
N LYS A 14 -0.33 -1.54 11.25
CA LYS A 14 -1.60 -1.32 10.54
C LYS A 14 -1.56 -1.85 9.11
N VAL A 15 -2.73 -2.15 8.55
CA VAL A 15 -2.91 -2.53 7.15
C VAL A 15 -3.80 -1.49 6.47
N VAL A 16 -3.38 -1.01 5.30
CA VAL A 16 -4.10 0.01 4.52
C VAL A 16 -4.44 -0.54 3.14
N LEU A 17 -5.70 -0.44 2.73
CA LEU A 17 -6.17 -0.76 1.38
C LEU A 17 -6.37 0.53 0.59
N ILE A 18 -5.75 0.63 -0.59
CA ILE A 18 -5.82 1.78 -1.49
C ILE A 18 -6.40 1.33 -2.83
N THR A 19 -7.60 1.83 -3.15
CA THR A 19 -8.18 1.69 -4.50
C THR A 19 -7.61 2.76 -5.42
N GLY A 20 -7.37 2.41 -6.69
CA GLY A 20 -6.65 3.30 -7.61
C GLY A 20 -5.19 3.55 -7.22
N GLY A 21 -4.59 2.64 -6.43
CA GLY A 21 -3.26 2.81 -5.84
C GLY A 21 -2.08 2.79 -6.83
N SER A 22 -2.32 2.45 -8.10
CA SER A 22 -1.26 2.27 -9.10
C SER A 22 -0.79 3.55 -9.79
N GLY A 23 -1.28 4.73 -9.40
CA GLY A 23 -0.84 5.99 -9.99
C GLY A 23 -1.23 7.25 -9.21
N GLY A 24 -0.67 8.38 -9.61
CA GLY A 24 -1.00 9.70 -9.09
C GLY A 24 -1.01 9.77 -7.55
N ILE A 25 -2.14 10.20 -7.00
CA ILE A 25 -2.35 10.34 -5.56
C ILE A 25 -2.27 8.98 -4.85
N GLY A 26 -2.83 7.92 -5.43
CA GLY A 26 -2.82 6.59 -4.85
C GLY A 26 -1.40 6.05 -4.65
N PHE A 27 -0.51 6.31 -5.60
CA PHE A 27 0.92 5.96 -5.50
C PHE A 27 1.61 6.76 -4.39
N ALA A 28 1.41 8.08 -4.34
CA ALA A 28 2.01 8.94 -3.33
C ALA A 28 1.54 8.56 -1.91
N MET A 29 0.26 8.23 -1.77
CA MET A 29 -0.30 7.72 -0.51
C MET A 29 0.33 6.38 -0.14
N ALA A 30 0.42 5.42 -1.07
CA ALA A 30 1.02 4.11 -0.81
C ALA A 30 2.43 4.27 -0.24
N LYS A 31 3.25 5.13 -0.86
CA LYS A 31 4.60 5.46 -0.38
C LYS A 31 4.57 6.03 1.04
N ALA A 32 3.77 7.06 1.30
CA ALA A 32 3.72 7.70 2.61
C ALA A 32 3.25 6.75 3.73
N PHE A 33 2.33 5.83 3.43
CA PHE A 33 1.88 4.82 4.38
C PHE A 33 2.95 3.79 4.72
N LEU A 34 3.75 3.36 3.74
CA LEU A 34 4.89 2.47 3.97
C LEU A 34 5.97 3.16 4.80
N ASP A 35 6.30 4.42 4.47
CA ASP A 35 7.25 5.24 5.21
C ASP A 35 6.81 5.45 6.67
N SER A 36 5.50 5.32 6.95
CA SER A 36 4.91 5.38 8.29
C SER A 36 4.82 4.03 9.01
N GLY A 37 5.35 2.95 8.42
CA GLY A 37 5.40 1.60 8.96
C GLY A 37 4.16 0.73 8.71
N ALA A 38 3.20 1.19 7.89
CA ALA A 38 2.02 0.41 7.56
C ALA A 38 2.33 -0.67 6.51
N LYS A 39 1.55 -1.75 6.51
CA LYS A 39 1.44 -2.66 5.37
C LYS A 39 0.42 -2.10 4.40
N VAL A 40 0.76 -2.03 3.12
CA VAL A 40 -0.12 -1.43 2.10
C VAL A 40 -0.55 -2.48 1.08
N ILE A 41 -1.84 -2.46 0.75
CA ILE A 41 -2.47 -3.21 -0.33
C ILE A 41 -2.96 -2.19 -1.35
N ILE A 42 -2.55 -2.34 -2.62
CA ILE A 42 -3.04 -1.50 -3.72
C ILE A 42 -3.95 -2.30 -4.64
N SER A 43 -5.02 -1.67 -5.12
CA SER A 43 -5.99 -2.28 -6.04
C SER A 43 -6.25 -1.35 -7.24
N GLY A 44 -6.53 -1.95 -8.39
CA GLY A 44 -6.81 -1.24 -9.63
C GLY A 44 -7.18 -2.22 -10.75
N THR A 45 -7.60 -1.69 -11.90
CA THR A 45 -8.07 -2.48 -13.05
C THR A 45 -6.96 -2.86 -14.03
N ASN A 46 -5.80 -2.20 -13.96
CA ASN A 46 -4.67 -2.46 -14.85
C ASN A 46 -3.55 -3.15 -14.07
N GLU A 47 -3.36 -4.44 -14.34
CA GLU A 47 -2.38 -5.29 -13.67
C GLU A 47 -0.93 -4.84 -13.92
N GLY A 48 -0.59 -4.45 -15.15
CA GLY A 48 0.75 -3.97 -15.48
C GLY A 48 1.13 -2.71 -14.71
N LYS A 49 0.18 -1.77 -14.54
CA LYS A 49 0.39 -0.58 -13.70
C LYS A 49 0.55 -0.93 -12.23
N LEU A 50 -0.16 -1.95 -11.73
CA LEU A 50 -0.03 -2.41 -10.34
C LEU A 50 1.35 -3.03 -10.11
N ARG A 51 1.81 -3.94 -10.97
CA ARG A 51 3.15 -4.55 -10.85
C ARG A 51 4.25 -3.49 -10.87
N ASN A 52 4.21 -2.57 -11.84
CA ASN A 52 5.18 -1.47 -11.90
C ASN A 52 5.16 -0.59 -10.64
N CYS A 53 3.97 -0.37 -10.06
CA CYS A 53 3.83 0.39 -8.81
C CYS A 53 4.49 -0.34 -7.64
N VAL A 54 4.27 -1.66 -7.50
CA VAL A 54 4.91 -2.48 -6.46
C VAL A 54 6.43 -2.47 -6.61
N GLU A 55 6.94 -2.67 -7.83
CA GLU A 55 8.38 -2.65 -8.10
C GLU A 55 9.02 -1.31 -7.70
N GLN A 56 8.36 -0.19 -8.02
CA GLN A 56 8.85 1.15 -7.68
C GLN A 56 8.84 1.46 -6.17
N LEU A 57 7.92 0.87 -5.42
CA LEU A 57 7.75 1.14 -3.99
C LEU A 57 8.60 0.23 -3.08
N GLY A 58 9.38 -0.70 -3.65
CA GLY A 58 10.33 -1.56 -2.93
C GLY A 58 9.68 -2.85 -2.43
N GLY A 59 9.75 -3.90 -3.28
CA GLY A 59 9.02 -5.16 -3.14
C GLY A 59 9.12 -5.92 -1.80
N ASP A 60 10.14 -5.65 -0.97
CA ASP A 60 10.29 -6.33 0.34
C ASP A 60 9.31 -5.86 1.42
N SER A 61 8.76 -4.64 1.29
CA SER A 61 7.74 -4.10 2.22
C SER A 61 6.30 -4.36 1.78
N PHE A 62 6.12 -4.98 0.61
CA PHE A 62 4.81 -5.35 0.07
C PHE A 62 4.52 -6.81 0.31
N ARG A 63 3.33 -7.10 0.83
CA ARG A 63 2.67 -8.36 0.46
C ARG A 63 1.90 -8.06 -0.81
N GLU A 64 2.46 -8.45 -1.95
CA GLU A 64 1.70 -8.53 -3.19
C GLU A 64 0.49 -9.44 -2.96
N THR A 65 -0.70 -8.84 -3.01
CA THR A 65 -1.87 -9.54 -3.55
C THR A 65 -2.22 -8.84 -4.84
N VAL A 66 -1.44 -9.09 -5.89
CA VAL A 66 -1.90 -8.84 -7.26
C VAL A 66 -2.88 -9.97 -7.58
N LYS A 67 -4.11 -9.84 -7.07
CA LYS A 67 -5.26 -10.52 -7.65
C LYS A 67 -6.16 -9.41 -8.19
N PRO A 68 -6.60 -9.47 -9.46
CA PRO A 68 -7.76 -8.67 -9.86
C PRO A 68 -8.85 -8.96 -8.82
N LEU A 69 -9.61 -7.93 -8.42
CA LEU A 69 -10.73 -8.09 -7.49
C LEU A 69 -11.89 -8.84 -8.17
N ALA A 70 -11.62 -9.94 -8.87
CA ALA A 70 -12.54 -11.02 -9.08
C ALA A 70 -12.35 -11.96 -7.89
N LEU A 71 -13.37 -12.01 -7.04
CA LEU A 71 -13.55 -12.96 -5.93
C LEU A 71 -12.70 -14.22 -6.10
N HIS A 72 -11.89 -14.59 -5.12
CA HIS A 72 -11.74 -15.98 -4.72
C HIS A 72 -11.55 -16.05 -3.20
N SER A 73 -12.55 -16.69 -2.62
CA SER A 73 -12.82 -17.21 -1.27
C SER A 73 -11.72 -17.12 -0.22
N VAL A 74 -12.22 -16.79 0.98
CA VAL A 74 -11.81 -17.35 2.29
C VAL A 74 -10.87 -18.55 2.24
#